data_AF-A0YUY6-F1
#
_entry.id   AF-A0YUY6-F1
#
_cell.length_a   1.000
_cell.length_b   1.000
_cell.length_c   1.000
_cell.angle_alpha   90.00
_cell.angle_beta   90.00
_cell.angle_gamma   90.00
#
_symmetry.space_group_name_H-M   'P 1'
#
loop_
_entity.id
_entity.type
_entity.pdbx_description
1 polymer ?
#
loop_
_entity_poly.entity_id
_entity_poly.type
_entity_poly.pdbx_seq_one_letter_code
_entity_poly.pdbx_strand_id
1 'polypeptide(L)'
;MNRIRNTLFGFMASLKPKSNKLELQTYGKNTLSVEQTEALIKWLMEGFIEENYCGKAHLIFDKGNWDIQGYTLMAVLREEPMFLYRLGTTPSPTQAGVKWELTQHPSMRLYQLVGDVLE
;
A
#
# COMPACT_ATOMS: atom_id res chain seq x y z
N MET A 1 -6.04 -22.83 27.22
CA MET A 1 -5.50 -22.78 25.84
C MET A 1 -5.08 -21.34 25.52
N ASN A 2 -3.87 -20.93 25.88
CA ASN A 2 -3.38 -19.54 25.80
C ASN A 2 -2.19 -19.41 24.82
N ARG A 3 -2.38 -19.74 23.54
CA ARG A 3 -1.29 -19.66 22.53
C ARG A 3 -1.43 -18.54 21.49
N ILE A 4 -2.51 -17.76 21.52
CA ILE A 4 -2.79 -16.73 20.49
C ILE A 4 -2.30 -15.33 20.90
N ARG A 5 -1.97 -15.09 22.18
CA ARG A 5 -1.55 -13.76 22.67
C ARG A 5 -0.08 -13.40 22.37
N ASN A 6 0.81 -14.37 22.15
CA ASN A 6 2.25 -14.08 22.11
C ASN A 6 2.78 -13.65 20.72
N THR A 7 2.07 -13.92 19.64
CA THR A 7 2.49 -13.56 18.27
C THR A 7 2.23 -12.09 17.94
N LEU A 8 1.13 -11.50 18.43
CA LEU A 8 0.81 -10.09 18.22
C LEU A 8 1.79 -9.14 18.93
N PHE A 9 2.19 -9.46 20.17
CA PHE A 9 3.14 -8.64 20.93
C PHE A 9 4.58 -8.71 20.36
N GLY A 10 5.02 -9.87 19.86
CA GLY A 10 6.32 -10.00 19.20
C GLY A 10 6.43 -9.23 17.89
N PHE A 11 5.33 -9.14 17.12
CA PHE A 11 5.27 -8.34 15.89
C PHE A 11 5.27 -6.84 16.19
N MET A 12 4.51 -6.37 17.18
CA MET A 12 4.48 -4.95 17.56
C MET A 12 5.85 -4.45 18.05
N ALA A 13 6.61 -5.28 18.77
CA ALA A 13 7.96 -4.93 19.23
C ALA A 13 9.02 -4.84 18.10
N SER A 14 8.74 -5.36 16.90
CA SER A 14 9.64 -5.39 15.74
C SER A 14 9.33 -4.31 14.70
N LEU A 15 8.24 -3.56 14.88
CA LEU A 15 7.92 -2.45 13.98
C LEU A 15 8.95 -1.33 14.19
N LYS A 16 9.98 -1.29 13.33
CA LYS A 16 10.89 -0.14 13.20
C LYS A 16 10.08 1.17 13.22
N PRO A 17 10.61 2.25 13.83
CA PRO A 17 9.93 3.55 13.89
C PRO A 17 9.47 4.01 12.51
N LYS A 18 8.30 4.66 12.44
CA LYS A 18 7.80 5.32 11.23
C LYS A 18 8.87 6.31 10.75
N SER A 19 9.20 6.29 9.46
CA SER A 19 10.22 7.20 8.92
C SER A 19 9.74 8.64 9.07
N ASN A 20 10.64 9.56 9.42
CA ASN A 20 10.35 10.99 9.41
C ASN A 20 10.58 11.61 8.03
N LYS A 21 10.92 10.79 7.03
CA LYS A 21 11.14 11.20 5.65
C LYS A 21 10.10 10.52 4.77
N LEU A 22 9.64 11.26 3.76
CA LEU A 22 8.78 10.70 2.72
C LEU A 22 9.58 9.71 1.88
N GLU A 23 9.18 8.45 1.89
CA GLU A 23 9.84 7.36 1.17
C GLU A 23 8.81 6.53 0.42
N LEU A 24 8.92 6.42 -0.91
CA LEU A 24 8.08 5.53 -1.70
C LEU A 24 8.83 4.23 -2.02
N GLN A 25 8.34 3.09 -1.55
CA GLN A 25 8.88 1.78 -1.90
C GLN A 25 8.07 1.15 -3.02
N THR A 26 8.76 0.77 -4.10
CA THR A 26 8.14 0.10 -5.24
C THR A 26 8.40 -1.41 -5.19
N TYR A 27 7.38 -2.19 -5.50
CA TYR A 27 7.45 -3.65 -5.59
C TYR A 27 6.90 -4.10 -6.93
N GLY A 28 7.48 -5.16 -7.47
CA GLY A 28 7.02 -5.73 -8.73
C GLY A 28 7.70 -5.22 -9.97
N LYS A 29 7.55 -6.04 -11.01
CA LYS A 29 8.07 -5.72 -12.33
C LYS A 29 7.05 -4.83 -13.00
N ASN A 30 7.34 -3.54 -13.09
CA ASN A 30 6.49 -2.62 -13.85
C ASN A 30 6.48 -3.04 -15.34
N THR A 31 5.42 -2.66 -16.06
CA THR A 31 5.32 -2.75 -17.53
C THR A 31 5.18 -1.38 -18.15
N LEU A 32 5.29 -0.33 -17.34
CA LEU A 32 5.15 1.05 -17.76
C LEU A 32 6.45 1.50 -18.43
N SER A 33 6.35 2.52 -19.29
CA SER A 33 7.55 3.22 -19.71
C SER A 33 8.20 3.92 -18.51
N VAL A 34 9.47 4.30 -18.65
CA VAL A 34 10.19 5.08 -17.63
C VAL A 34 9.42 6.38 -17.34
N GLU A 35 9.01 7.09 -18.38
CA GLU A 35 8.25 8.34 -18.29
C GLU A 35 6.91 8.16 -17.53
N GLN A 36 6.17 7.09 -17.83
CA GLN A 36 4.92 6.79 -17.14
C GLN A 36 5.15 6.44 -15.67
N THR A 37 6.25 5.76 -15.37
CA THR A 37 6.64 5.41 -13.99
C THR A 37 7.02 6.66 -13.21
N GLU A 38 7.82 7.54 -13.79
CA GLU A 38 8.23 8.80 -13.17
C GLU A 38 7.04 9.73 -12.94
N ALA A 39 6.14 9.87 -13.91
CA ALA A 39 4.92 10.66 -13.76
C ALA A 39 4.03 10.15 -12.62
N LEU A 40 3.87 8.82 -12.50
CA LEU A 40 3.11 8.19 -11.42
C LEU A 40 3.72 8.47 -10.05
N ILE A 41 5.05 8.25 -9.93
CA ILE A 41 5.77 8.46 -8.68
C ILE A 41 5.68 9.92 -8.27
N LYS A 42 5.90 10.84 -9.21
CA LYS A 42 5.81 12.28 -8.96
C LYS A 42 4.43 12.68 -8.44
N TRP A 43 3.37 12.25 -9.13
CA TRP A 43 1.99 12.54 -8.73
C TRP A 43 1.67 11.98 -7.33
N LEU A 44 2.10 10.75 -7.03
CA LEU A 44 1.94 10.17 -5.68
C LEU A 44 2.66 10.98 -4.62
N MET A 45 3.90 11.39 -4.89
CA MET A 45 4.68 12.18 -3.95
C MET A 45 4.09 13.57 -3.72
N GLU A 46 3.57 14.23 -4.76
CA GLU A 46 2.85 15.50 -4.64
C GLU A 46 1.61 15.34 -3.75
N GLY A 47 0.79 14.29 -3.96
CA GLY A 47 -0.36 14.02 -3.10
C GLY A 47 0.01 13.77 -1.64
N PHE A 48 1.11 13.06 -1.36
CA PHE A 48 1.59 12.90 0.02
C PHE A 48 2.02 14.23 0.65
N ILE A 49 2.66 15.11 -0.10
CA ILE A 49 3.09 16.42 0.40
C ILE A 49 1.87 17.30 0.70
N GLU A 50 0.86 17.30 -0.19
CA GLU A 50 -0.38 18.05 0.00
C GLU A 50 -1.15 17.61 1.26
N GLU A 51 -1.19 16.30 1.52
CA GLU A 51 -1.79 15.72 2.74
C GLU A 51 -0.88 15.82 3.97
N ASN A 52 0.27 16.52 3.86
CA ASN A 52 1.29 16.65 4.89
C ASN A 52 1.76 15.30 5.46
N TYR A 53 1.72 14.27 4.63
CA TYR A 53 2.13 12.92 5.00
C TYR A 53 3.66 12.82 5.06
N CYS A 54 4.17 12.37 6.19
CA CYS A 54 5.56 11.97 6.36
C CYS A 54 5.64 10.50 6.76
N GLY A 55 6.49 9.73 6.07
CA GLY A 55 6.64 8.30 6.30
C GLY A 55 6.83 7.49 5.04
N LYS A 56 6.66 6.18 5.18
CA LYS A 56 6.78 5.24 4.08
C LYS A 56 5.45 5.02 3.39
N ALA A 57 5.43 5.12 2.08
CA ALA A 57 4.37 4.67 1.22
C ALA A 57 4.82 3.47 0.37
N HIS A 58 3.87 2.68 -0.09
CA HIS A 58 4.12 1.46 -0.87
C HIS A 58 3.39 1.52 -2.20
N LEU A 59 4.08 1.23 -3.30
CA LEU A 59 3.50 1.08 -4.64
C LEU A 59 3.82 -0.32 -5.17
N ILE A 60 2.78 -1.11 -5.43
CA ILE A 60 2.90 -2.48 -5.93
C ILE A 60 2.45 -2.51 -7.39
N PHE A 61 3.33 -2.92 -8.31
CA PHE A 61 2.98 -3.25 -9.69
C PHE A 61 2.53 -4.71 -9.76
N ASP A 62 1.22 -4.93 -9.69
CA ASP A 62 0.62 -6.27 -9.65
C ASP A 62 0.27 -6.79 -11.05
N LYS A 63 0.79 -7.99 -11.35
CA LYS A 63 0.48 -8.76 -12.58
C LYS A 63 -0.43 -9.96 -12.31
N GLY A 64 -0.93 -10.10 -11.09
CA GLY A 64 -1.62 -11.28 -10.59
C GLY A 64 -0.68 -12.21 -9.82
N ASN A 65 -1.25 -12.96 -8.87
CA ASN A 65 -0.60 -14.01 -8.08
C ASN A 65 0.56 -13.54 -7.17
N TRP A 66 0.49 -12.31 -6.66
CA TRP A 66 1.41 -11.84 -5.62
C TRP A 66 0.82 -12.07 -4.22
N ASP A 67 1.60 -12.66 -3.32
CA ASP A 67 1.27 -12.65 -1.88
C ASP A 67 1.43 -11.23 -1.30
N ILE A 68 0.38 -10.42 -1.47
CA ILE A 68 0.30 -9.05 -0.94
C ILE A 68 -0.14 -9.01 0.53
N GLN A 69 -0.47 -10.15 1.14
CA GLN A 69 -1.09 -10.20 2.47
C GLN A 69 -0.14 -9.68 3.55
N GLY A 70 1.12 -10.09 3.52
CA GLY A 70 2.13 -9.61 4.47
C GLY A 70 2.36 -8.10 4.37
N TYR A 71 2.37 -7.56 3.15
CA TYR A 71 2.57 -6.13 2.90
C TYR A 71 1.34 -5.32 3.33
N THR A 72 0.14 -5.74 2.94
CA THR A 72 -1.11 -5.08 3.32
C THR A 72 -1.28 -5.04 4.84
N LEU A 73 -1.03 -6.14 5.55
CA LEU A 73 -1.08 -6.15 7.02
C LEU A 73 -0.08 -5.18 7.64
N MET A 74 1.17 -5.16 7.16
CA MET A 74 2.20 -4.24 7.66
C MET A 74 1.82 -2.77 7.43
N ALA A 75 1.30 -2.45 6.24
CA ALA A 75 0.90 -1.10 5.89
C ALA A 75 -0.25 -0.61 6.77
N VAL A 76 -1.24 -1.46 7.02
CA VAL A 76 -2.37 -1.17 7.90
C VAL A 76 -1.93 -0.93 9.33
N LEU A 77 -1.10 -1.82 9.88
CA LEU A 77 -0.59 -1.70 11.26
C LEU A 77 0.22 -0.41 11.50
N ARG A 78 0.74 0.20 10.43
CA ARG A 78 1.58 1.40 10.50
C ARG A 78 0.91 2.67 9.97
N GLU A 79 -0.32 2.54 9.47
CA GLU A 79 -1.00 3.62 8.75
C GLU A 79 -0.08 4.17 7.64
N GLU A 80 0.56 3.26 6.90
CA GLU A 80 1.41 3.53 5.75
C GLU A 80 0.54 3.41 4.48
N PRO A 81 0.44 4.45 3.64
CA PRO A 81 -0.32 4.41 2.41
C PRO A 81 0.18 3.28 1.50
N MET A 82 -0.74 2.45 1.00
CA MET A 82 -0.43 1.37 0.09
C MET A 82 -1.27 1.49 -1.17
N PHE A 83 -0.58 1.50 -2.31
CA PHE A 83 -1.15 1.60 -3.62
C PHE A 83 -0.84 0.37 -4.45
N LEU A 84 -1.86 -0.13 -5.14
CA LEU A 84 -1.79 -1.25 -6.05
C LEU A 84 -2.07 -0.74 -7.47
N TYR A 85 -1.07 -0.89 -8.33
CA TYR A 85 -1.22 -0.66 -9.76
C TYR A 85 -1.54 -2.00 -10.45
N ARG A 86 -2.67 -2.05 -11.17
CA ARG A 86 -3.09 -3.24 -11.91
C ARG A 86 -3.72 -2.89 -13.25
N LEU A 87 -3.25 -3.53 -14.31
CA LEU A 87 -3.79 -3.36 -15.67
C LEU A 87 -5.07 -4.20 -15.84
N GLY A 88 -6.19 -3.52 -16.07
CA GLY A 88 -7.42 -4.10 -16.63
C GLY A 88 -8.20 -5.09 -15.77
N THR A 89 -7.72 -5.45 -14.58
CA THR A 89 -8.36 -6.46 -13.72
C THR A 89 -8.64 -5.93 -12.32
N THR A 90 -9.73 -6.41 -11.73
CA THR A 90 -10.11 -6.12 -10.34
C THR A 90 -9.03 -6.71 -9.41
N PRO A 91 -8.63 -6.00 -8.34
CA PRO A 91 -7.72 -6.53 -7.35
C PRO A 91 -8.23 -7.83 -6.74
N SER A 92 -7.31 -8.66 -6.26
CA SER A 92 -7.68 -9.77 -5.38
C SER A 92 -8.34 -9.24 -4.11
N PRO A 93 -9.30 -9.97 -3.51
CA PRO A 93 -9.88 -9.59 -2.23
C PRO A 93 -8.81 -9.39 -1.15
N THR A 94 -9.03 -8.38 -0.32
CA THR A 94 -8.24 -8.09 0.88
C THR A 94 -8.72 -8.93 2.07
N GLN A 95 -8.00 -8.87 3.19
CA GLN A 95 -8.45 -9.47 4.45
C GLN A 95 -9.59 -8.66 5.08
N ALA A 96 -10.28 -9.25 6.06
CA ALA A 96 -11.37 -8.59 6.78
C ALA A 96 -10.91 -7.27 7.44
N GLY A 97 -11.73 -6.22 7.33
CA GLY A 97 -11.45 -4.91 7.93
C GLY A 97 -10.64 -3.95 7.05
N VAL A 98 -10.30 -4.34 5.82
CA VAL A 98 -9.66 -3.45 4.82
C VAL A 98 -10.17 -3.76 3.41
N LYS A 99 -10.15 -2.78 2.51
CA LYS A 99 -10.55 -2.92 1.11
C LYS A 99 -9.70 -2.10 0.15
N TRP A 100 -9.73 -2.46 -1.12
CA TRP A 100 -9.16 -1.67 -2.21
C TRP A 100 -10.20 -0.66 -2.69
N GLU A 101 -9.87 0.62 -2.61
CA GLU A 101 -10.66 1.70 -3.17
C GLU A 101 -10.00 2.23 -4.44
N LEU A 102 -10.79 2.48 -5.49
CA LEU A 102 -10.26 3.02 -6.74
C LEU A 102 -9.96 4.51 -6.57
N THR A 103 -8.69 4.85 -6.58
CA THR A 103 -8.21 6.23 -6.65
C THR A 103 -7.99 6.62 -8.11
N GLN A 104 -8.47 7.81 -8.49
CA GLN A 104 -8.39 8.27 -9.88
C GLN A 104 -7.03 8.92 -10.17
N HIS A 105 -6.28 8.32 -11.10
CA HIS A 105 -5.19 8.97 -11.83
C HIS A 105 -5.61 9.09 -13.31
N PRO A 106 -5.40 10.23 -14.01
CA PRO A 106 -5.92 10.46 -15.36
C PRO A 106 -5.61 9.37 -16.39
N SER A 107 -4.46 8.70 -16.24
CA SER A 107 -3.99 7.70 -17.21
C SER A 107 -4.14 6.25 -16.74
N MET A 108 -4.55 6.00 -15.48
CA MET A 108 -4.37 4.67 -14.85
C MET A 108 -5.39 4.36 -13.74
N ARG A 109 -5.66 3.06 -13.52
CA ARG A 109 -6.39 2.57 -12.35
C ARG A 109 -5.41 2.29 -11.22
N LEU A 110 -5.51 3.07 -10.15
CA LEU A 110 -4.73 2.88 -8.93
C LEU A 110 -5.69 2.52 -7.80
N TYR A 111 -5.37 1.47 -7.04
CA TYR A 111 -6.18 1.09 -5.90
C TYR A 111 -5.45 1.44 -4.61
N GLN A 112 -6.09 2.16 -3.73
CA GLN A 112 -5.58 2.50 -2.41
C GLN A 112 -6.16 1.53 -1.37
N LEU A 113 -5.31 1.05 -0.47
CA LEU A 113 -5.76 0.25 0.67
C LEU A 113 -6.37 1.18 1.72
N VAL A 114 -7.63 0.95 2.06
CA VAL A 114 -8.37 1.72 3.07
C VAL A 114 -8.95 0.79 4.12
N GLY A 115 -9.19 1.32 5.33
CA GLY A 115 -9.93 0.61 6.37
C GLY A 115 -11.37 0.35 5.90
N ASP A 116 -11.87 -0.86 6.14
CA ASP A 116 -13.27 -1.18 5.91
C ASP A 116 -14.05 -0.73 7.15
N VAL A 117 -14.51 0.52 7.12
CA VAL A 117 -15.41 1.03 8.15
C VAL A 117 -16.75 0.34 7.94
N LEU A 118 -17.07 -0.62 8.81
CA LEU A 118 -18.42 -1.15 8.94
C LEU A 118 -19.29 -0.01 9.50
N GLU A 119 -19.98 0.70 8.62
CA GLU A 119 -21.10 1.57 8.99
C GLU A 119 -22.26 0.76 9.59
#